data_AF-A0A947R7D9-F1
#
_entry.id   AF-A0A947R7D9-F1
#
_cell.length_a   1.000
_cell.length_b   1.000
_cell.length_c   1.000
_cell.angle_alpha   90.00
_cell.angle_beta   90.00
_cell.angle_gamma   90.00
#
_symmetry.space_group_name_H-M   'P 1'
#
loop_
_entity.id
_entity.type
_entity.pdbx_description
1 polymer ?
#
loop_
_entity_poly.entity_id
_entity_poly.type
_entity_poly.pdbx_seq_one_letter_code
_entity_poly.pdbx_strand_id
1 'polypeptide(L)'
;MKERKTEKHRKFSIEEKNQIAVLYLDKHMRMCEILRLYNIPHESMAKRWVKQYRALGTCVDQRGRGGIKEGIKKGRPKKHVVSLEELTKRELIEKVRLYEDIKNSLACVMNREQDTTIKS
;
A
#
# COMPACT_ATOMS: atom_id res chain seq x y z
N MET A 1 7.16 12.71 -33.36
CA MET A 1 6.91 12.31 -31.95
C MET A 1 7.78 11.09 -31.65
N LYS A 2 8.67 11.13 -30.65
CA LYS A 2 9.40 9.93 -30.22
C LYS A 2 8.43 9.04 -29.45
N GLU A 3 8.22 7.81 -29.89
CA GLU A 3 7.44 6.82 -29.15
C GLU A 3 8.01 6.67 -27.74
N ARG A 4 7.15 6.77 -26.72
CA ARG A 4 7.53 6.45 -25.35
C ARG A 4 7.65 4.93 -25.24
N LYS A 5 8.87 4.41 -25.39
CA LYS A 5 9.16 3.00 -25.10
C LYS A 5 9.07 2.79 -23.60
N THR A 6 7.97 2.21 -23.12
CA THR A 6 7.88 1.64 -21.77
C THR A 6 8.62 0.31 -21.75
N GLU A 7 9.95 0.37 -21.83
CA GLU A 7 10.78 -0.83 -21.68
C GLU A 7 10.65 -1.37 -20.26
N LYS A 8 10.32 -2.66 -20.16
CA LYS A 8 10.16 -3.34 -18.88
C LYS A 8 11.54 -3.54 -18.25
N HIS A 9 11.81 -2.86 -17.15
CA HIS A 9 13.05 -3.06 -16.41
C HIS A 9 13.19 -4.51 -15.92
N ARG A 10 14.44 -5.01 -15.94
CA ARG A 10 14.79 -6.33 -15.39
C ARG A 10 14.35 -6.42 -13.92
N LYS A 11 13.73 -7.54 -13.56
CA LYS A 11 13.36 -7.85 -12.18
C LYS A 11 14.49 -8.66 -11.54
N PHE A 12 15.06 -8.14 -10.47
CA PHE A 12 16.03 -8.86 -9.65
C PHE A 12 15.31 -9.69 -8.58
N SER A 13 15.73 -10.94 -8.42
CA SER A 13 15.34 -11.83 -7.32
C SER A 13 15.95 -11.35 -6.00
N ILE A 14 15.55 -11.94 -4.87
CA ILE A 14 16.17 -11.63 -3.57
C ILE A 14 17.61 -12.14 -3.53
N GLU A 15 17.84 -13.35 -4.06
CA GLU A 15 19.15 -13.98 -4.09
C GLU A 15 20.17 -13.15 -4.88
N GLU A 16 19.80 -12.69 -6.07
CA GLU A 16 20.66 -11.83 -6.90
C GLU A 16 21.03 -10.54 -6.16
N LYS A 17 20.08 -9.92 -5.45
CA LYS A 17 20.35 -8.69 -4.67
C LYS A 17 21.29 -8.96 -3.51
N ASN A 18 21.15 -10.11 -2.84
CA ASN A 18 22.04 -10.52 -1.76
C ASN A 18 23.46 -10.75 -2.27
N GLN A 19 23.62 -11.46 -3.38
CA GLN A 19 24.92 -11.67 -4.02
C GLN A 19 25.60 -10.34 -4.37
N ILE A 20 24.86 -9.42 -4.98
CA ILE A 20 25.36 -8.07 -5.29
C ILE A 20 25.82 -7.33 -4.04
N ALA A 21 25.07 -7.43 -2.93
CA ALA A 21 25.43 -6.79 -1.68
C ALA A 21 26.71 -7.40 -1.09
N VAL A 22 26.83 -8.73 -1.07
CA VAL A 22 28.01 -9.45 -0.58
C VAL A 22 29.27 -9.09 -1.38
N LEU A 23 29.20 -9.13 -2.72
CA LEU A 23 30.32 -8.77 -3.60
C LEU A 23 30.87 -7.37 -3.32
N TYR A 24 30.00 -6.43 -2.99
CA TYR A 24 30.39 -5.07 -2.64
C TYR A 24 30.95 -4.96 -1.21
N LEU A 25 30.37 -5.68 -0.24
CA LEU A 25 30.77 -5.62 1.17
C LEU A 25 32.12 -6.29 1.43
N ASP A 26 32.36 -7.43 0.78
CA ASP A 26 33.60 -8.19 0.87
C ASP A 26 34.75 -7.55 0.06
N LYS A 27 34.48 -6.37 -0.55
CA LYS A 27 35.40 -5.61 -1.40
C LYS A 27 35.96 -6.40 -2.59
N HIS A 28 35.26 -7.45 -3.02
CA HIS A 28 35.62 -8.21 -4.21
C HIS A 28 35.55 -7.38 -5.49
N MET A 29 34.60 -6.43 -5.57
CA MET A 29 34.41 -5.58 -6.75
C MET A 29 33.99 -4.16 -6.36
N ARG A 30 34.37 -3.18 -7.19
CA ARG A 30 33.87 -1.81 -7.08
C ARG A 30 32.42 -1.76 -7.53
N MET A 31 31.65 -0.84 -6.96
CA MET A 31 30.24 -0.66 -7.31
C MET A 31 30.03 -0.48 -8.82
N CYS A 32 30.88 0.30 -9.49
CA CYS A 32 30.79 0.53 -10.94
C CYS A 32 31.03 -0.71 -11.80
N GLU A 33 31.77 -1.71 -11.30
CA GLU A 33 32.00 -2.98 -11.99
C GLU A 33 30.78 -3.89 -11.82
N ILE A 34 30.23 -3.93 -10.60
CA ILE A 34 29.01 -4.68 -10.27
C ILE A 34 27.82 -4.17 -11.11
N LEU A 35 27.65 -2.85 -11.25
CA LEU A 35 26.58 -2.28 -12.06
C LEU A 35 26.65 -2.72 -13.53
N ARG A 36 27.87 -2.80 -14.09
CA ARG A 36 28.08 -3.27 -15.46
C ARG A 36 27.80 -4.76 -15.59
N LEU A 37 28.35 -5.57 -14.68
CA LEU A 37 28.19 -7.02 -14.68
C LEU A 37 26.71 -7.45 -14.61
N TYR A 38 25.93 -6.80 -13.74
CA TYR A 38 24.53 -7.13 -13.53
C TYR A 38 23.55 -6.30 -14.36
N ASN A 39 24.06 -5.43 -15.23
CA ASN A 39 23.29 -4.49 -16.05
C ASN A 39 22.27 -3.69 -15.21
N ILE A 40 22.75 -3.11 -14.11
CA ILE A 40 21.93 -2.30 -13.20
C ILE A 40 21.98 -0.85 -13.68
N PRO A 41 20.83 -0.22 -13.96
CA PRO A 41 20.80 1.10 -14.59
C PRO A 41 21.28 2.22 -13.65
N HIS A 42 21.06 2.09 -12.34
CA HIS A 42 21.34 3.14 -11.38
C HIS A 42 22.04 2.62 -10.12
N GLU A 43 23.12 3.31 -9.73
CA GLU A 43 23.90 3.00 -8.54
C GLU A 43 23.05 3.05 -7.24
N SER A 44 22.06 3.94 -7.19
CA SER A 44 21.14 4.07 -6.07
C SER A 44 20.38 2.77 -5.74
N MET A 45 20.11 1.94 -6.75
CA MET A 45 19.47 0.63 -6.56
C MET A 45 20.38 -0.32 -5.78
N ALA A 46 21.64 -0.44 -6.21
CA ALA A 46 22.61 -1.31 -5.56
C ALA A 46 22.97 -0.80 -4.15
N LYS A 47 23.15 0.52 -3.96
CA LYS A 47 23.35 1.13 -2.64
C LYS A 47 22.21 0.83 -1.67
N ARG A 48 20.96 0.83 -2.16
CA ARG A 48 19.79 0.46 -1.35
C ARG A 48 19.84 -0.99 -0.89
N TRP A 49 20.22 -1.92 -1.77
CA TRP A 49 20.35 -3.34 -1.42
C TRP A 49 21.46 -3.57 -0.40
N VAL A 50 22.62 -2.94 -0.59
CA VAL A 50 23.73 -2.97 0.40
C VAL A 50 23.27 -2.45 1.77
N LYS A 51 22.54 -1.33 1.81
CA LYS A 51 22.02 -0.76 3.06
C LYS A 51 21.03 -1.72 3.75
N GLN A 52 20.13 -2.33 2.99
CA GLN A 52 19.17 -3.31 3.52
C GLN A 52 19.89 -4.55 4.07
N TYR A 53 20.84 -5.08 3.31
CA TYR A 53 21.63 -6.24 3.69
C TYR A 53 22.43 -5.98 4.97
N ARG A 54 23.06 -4.81 5.12
CA ARG A 54 23.76 -4.43 6.37
C ARG A 54 22.83 -4.37 7.59
N ALA A 55 21.58 -3.97 7.41
CA ALA A 55 20.65 -3.79 8.53
C ALA A 55 19.91 -5.08 8.92
N LEU A 56 19.63 -5.95 7.95
CA LEU A 56 18.73 -7.11 8.12
C LEU A 56 19.40 -8.45 7.82
N GLY A 57 20.64 -8.46 7.33
CA GLY A 57 21.32 -9.65 6.81
C GLY A 57 20.77 -10.17 5.48
N THR A 58 19.73 -9.55 4.93
CA THR A 58 19.09 -9.95 3.67
C THR A 58 18.37 -8.78 3.00
N CYS A 59 18.23 -8.84 1.68
CA CYS A 59 17.43 -7.90 0.90
C CYS A 59 15.94 -8.25 0.98
N VAL A 60 15.08 -7.23 1.12
CA VAL A 60 13.63 -7.44 1.23
C VAL A 60 12.93 -6.92 -0.01
N ASP A 61 12.09 -7.76 -0.61
CA ASP A 61 11.18 -7.37 -1.67
C ASP A 61 9.78 -7.05 -1.13
N GLN A 62 9.40 -5.77 -1.15
CA GLN A 62 8.11 -5.28 -0.66
C GLN A 62 7.11 -5.01 -1.78
N ARG A 63 7.39 -5.43 -3.03
CA ARG A 63 6.44 -5.27 -4.13
C ARG A 63 5.12 -5.97 -3.81
N GLY A 64 4.00 -5.28 -4.01
CA GLY A 64 2.66 -5.80 -3.74
C GLY A 64 2.31 -5.98 -2.25
N ARG A 65 3.23 -5.69 -1.33
CA ARG A 65 2.97 -5.72 0.11
C ARG A 65 2.63 -4.30 0.56
N GLY A 66 1.34 -4.03 0.76
CA GLY A 66 0.89 -2.78 1.37
C GLY A 66 1.48 -2.65 2.77
N GLY A 67 2.01 -1.48 3.11
CA GLY A 67 2.50 -1.22 4.46
C GLY A 67 1.34 -1.29 5.45
N ILE A 68 1.41 -2.19 6.43
CA ILE A 68 0.49 -2.19 7.57
C ILE A 68 1.12 -1.23 8.59
N LYS A 69 0.49 -0.09 8.83
CA LYS A 69 0.79 0.74 10.00
C LYS A 69 -0.47 0.75 10.85
N GLU A 70 -0.36 0.34 12.12
CA GLU A 70 -1.41 0.51 13.13
C GLU A 70 -2.82 0.11 12.63
N GLY A 71 -2.96 -1.08 12.04
CA GLY A 71 -4.25 -1.59 11.56
C GLY A 71 -4.78 -0.97 10.25
N ILE A 72 -4.21 0.15 9.78
CA ILE A 72 -4.57 0.77 8.51
C ILE A 72 -3.74 0.13 7.38
N LYS A 73 -4.40 -0.66 6.52
CA LYS A 73 -3.78 -1.18 5.29
C LYS A 73 -3.49 0.00 4.36
N LYS A 74 -2.23 0.44 4.23
CA LYS A 74 -1.87 1.44 3.22
C LYS A 74 -2.04 0.85 1.82
N GLY A 75 -2.83 1.53 1.00
CA GLY A 75 -3.13 1.16 -0.38
C GLY A 75 -4.47 1.75 -0.82
N ARG A 76 -4.86 1.49 -2.07
CA ARG A 76 -6.21 1.82 -2.53
C ARG A 76 -7.22 1.02 -1.68
N PRO A 77 -8.18 1.66 -0.99
CA PRO A 77 -9.22 0.94 -0.28
C PRO A 77 -9.90 -0.05 -1.23
N LYS A 78 -10.10 -1.29 -0.78
CA LYS A 78 -10.92 -2.23 -1.56
C LYS A 78 -12.32 -1.64 -1.63
N LYS A 79 -12.89 -1.57 -2.82
CA LYS A 79 -14.31 -1.21 -2.99
C LYS A 79 -15.11 -2.35 -2.36
N HIS A 80 -15.67 -2.13 -1.18
CA HIS A 80 -16.51 -3.10 -0.52
C HIS A 80 -17.89 -3.05 -1.17
N VAL A 81 -18.06 -3.80 -2.26
CA VAL A 81 -19.36 -4.04 -2.89
C VAL A 81 -19.84 -5.37 -2.31
N VAL A 82 -20.43 -5.34 -1.12
CA VAL A 82 -21.24 -6.48 -0.67
C VAL A 82 -22.64 -6.24 -1.20
N SER A 83 -23.06 -7.13 -2.10
CA SER A 83 -24.40 -7.16 -2.67
C SER A 83 -25.39 -7.42 -1.54
N LEU A 84 -26.53 -6.72 -1.54
CA LEU A 84 -27.54 -6.84 -0.48
C LEU A 84 -28.09 -8.27 -0.40
N GLU A 85 -28.05 -8.96 -1.54
CA GLU A 85 -28.48 -10.33 -1.76
C GLU A 85 -27.55 -11.37 -1.12
N GLU A 86 -26.31 -10.99 -0.78
CA GLU A 86 -25.31 -11.86 -0.15
C GLU A 86 -25.37 -11.84 1.38
N LEU A 87 -26.18 -10.95 1.98
CA LEU A 87 -26.31 -10.86 3.44
C LEU A 87 -27.27 -11.90 4.00
N THR A 88 -26.94 -12.39 5.19
CA THR A 88 -27.87 -13.22 5.95
C THR A 88 -29.06 -12.38 6.44
N LYS A 89 -30.21 -13.04 6.66
CA LYS A 89 -31.43 -12.39 7.17
C LYS A 89 -31.17 -11.57 8.46
N ARG A 90 -30.26 -12.03 9.32
CA ARG A 90 -29.91 -11.35 10.57
C ARG A 90 -29.18 -10.03 10.32
N GLU A 91 -28.20 -10.04 9.43
CA GLU A 91 -27.42 -8.85 9.09
C GLU A 91 -28.27 -7.80 8.35
N LEU A 92 -29.25 -8.24 7.54
CA LEU A 92 -30.22 -7.34 6.92
C LEU A 92 -31.11 -6.65 7.96
N ILE A 93 -31.61 -7.39 8.95
CA ILE A 93 -32.42 -6.82 10.03
C ILE A 93 -31.61 -5.78 10.82
N GLU A 94 -30.34 -6.08 11.10
CA GLU A 94 -29.46 -5.16 11.83
C GLU A 94 -29.20 -3.87 11.04
N LYS A 95 -28.95 -3.97 9.73
CA LYS A 95 -28.83 -2.79 8.86
C LYS A 95 -30.09 -1.92 8.86
N VAL A 96 -31.27 -2.53 8.78
CA VAL A 96 -32.55 -1.80 8.79
C VAL A 96 -32.71 -1.00 10.07
N ARG A 97 -32.44 -1.61 11.24
CA ARG A 97 -32.50 -0.92 12.54
C ARG A 97 -31.54 0.26 12.61
N LEU A 98 -30.30 0.07 12.17
CA LEU A 98 -29.32 1.13 12.11
C LEU A 98 -29.80 2.31 11.24
N TYR A 99 -30.39 2.02 10.08
CA TYR A 99 -30.93 3.07 9.20
C TYR A 99 -32.12 3.81 9.84
N GLU A 100 -32.96 3.13 10.60
CA GLU A 100 -34.06 3.76 11.36
C GLU A 100 -33.52 4.66 12.47
N ASP A 101 -32.54 4.20 13.25
CA ASP A 101 -31.91 5.00 14.31
C ASP A 101 -31.23 6.25 13.75
N ILE A 102 -30.54 6.11 12.61
CA ILE A 102 -29.96 7.25 11.88
C ILE A 102 -31.06 8.23 11.45
N LYS A 103 -32.14 7.76 10.83
CA LYS A 103 -33.25 8.65 10.42
C LYS A 103 -33.89 9.36 11.62
N ASN A 104 -34.10 8.66 12.72
CA ASN A 104 -34.71 9.19 13.94
C ASN A 104 -33.82 10.26 14.59
N SER A 105 -32.51 10.00 14.70
CA SER A 105 -31.57 10.98 15.20
C SER A 105 -31.50 12.23 14.30
N LEU A 106 -31.57 12.05 12.98
CA LEU A 106 -31.59 13.15 12.02
C LEU A 106 -32.85 14.02 12.17
N ALA A 107 -34.02 13.40 12.31
CA ALA A 107 -35.27 14.11 12.60
C ALA A 107 -35.18 14.89 13.93
N CYS A 108 -34.55 14.29 14.96
CA CYS A 108 -34.33 14.98 16.23
C CYS A 108 -33.45 16.23 16.09
N VAL A 109 -32.39 16.17 15.28
CA VAL A 109 -31.52 17.31 15.01
C VAL A 109 -32.25 18.38 14.18
N MET A 110 -32.97 17.97 13.13
CA MET A 110 -33.71 18.90 12.26
C MET A 110 -34.82 19.67 12.99
N ASN A 111 -35.54 19.01 13.90
CA ASN A 111 -36.59 19.68 14.67
C ASN A 111 -36.02 20.71 15.66
N ARG A 112 -34.81 20.49 16.19
CA ARG A 112 -34.13 21.45 17.08
C ARG A 112 -33.73 22.74 16.34
N GLU A 113 -33.35 22.64 15.07
CA GLU A 113 -32.98 23.82 14.27
C GLU A 113 -34.21 24.69 13.93
N GLN A 114 -35.40 24.10 13.76
CA GLN A 114 -36.65 24.84 13.52
C GLN A 114 -37.15 25.56 14.77
N ASP A 115 -37.02 24.96 15.96
CA ASP A 115 -37.41 25.61 17.22
C ASP A 115 -36.51 26.81 17.58
N THR A 116 -35.25 26.82 17.11
CA THR A 116 -34.32 27.95 17.30
C THR A 116 -34.55 29.10 16.31
N THR A 117 -35.06 28.80 15.11
CA THR A 117 -35.33 29.82 14.07
C THR A 117 -36.67 30.53 14.25
N ILE A 118 -37.64 29.91 14.94
CA ILE A 118 -38.94 30.54 15.28
C ILE A 118 -38.85 31.49 16.49
N LYS A 119 -37.81 31.35 17.32
CA LYS A 119 -37.59 32.18 18.53
C LYS A 119 -36.61 33.35 18.34
N SER A 120 -36.21 33.64 17.10
CA SER A 120 -35.36 34.79 16.72
C SER A 120 -36.21 35.83 16.00
#